data_AF-A0A3B9AJD9-F1
#
_entry.id   AF-A0A3B9AJD9-F1
#
_cell.length_a   1.000
_cell.length_b   1.000
_cell.length_c   1.000
_cell.angle_alpha   90.00
_cell.angle_beta   90.00
_cell.angle_gamma   90.00
#
_symmetry.space_group_name_H-M   'P 1'
#
loop_
_entity.id
_entity.type
_entity.pdbx_description
1 polymer ?
#
loop_
_entity_poly.entity_id
_entity_poly.type
_entity_poly.pdbx_seq_one_letter_code
_entity_poly.pdbx_strand_id
1 'polypeptide(L)' 'MKPWNDWKFILLACLTLGLAPFVPEPHLLGKIRWVAGGAIGMQPLDWFDLVWHGLPWVLFLRLLVLKGISLVKTS' A
#
# COMPACT_ATOMS: atom_id res chain seq x y z
N MET A 1 -16.71 -12.15 -6.56
CA MET A 1 -15.24 -12.35 -6.54
C MET A 1 -14.69 -11.78 -5.24
N LYS A 2 -13.61 -12.34 -4.67
CA LYS A 2 -13.04 -11.81 -3.43
C LYS A 2 -12.28 -10.51 -3.73
N PRO A 3 -12.58 -9.37 -3.08
CA PRO A 3 -12.02 -8.06 -3.47
C PRO A 3 -10.49 -8.01 -3.35
N TRP A 4 -9.90 -8.72 -2.39
CA TRP A 4 -8.44 -8.84 -2.21
C TRP A 4 -7.72 -9.73 -3.25
N ASN A 5 -8.44 -10.27 -4.24
CA ASN A 5 -7.86 -10.98 -5.39
C ASN A 5 -8.23 -10.30 -6.73
N ASP A 6 -8.95 -9.19 -6.69
CA ASP A 6 -9.36 -8.46 -7.89
C ASP A 6 -8.33 -7.36 -8.21
N TRP A 7 -7.64 -7.52 -9.34
CA TRP A 7 -6.63 -6.57 -9.81
C TRP A 7 -7.17 -5.17 -10.02
N LYS A 8 -8.38 -5.03 -10.58
CA LYS A 8 -8.97 -3.71 -10.85
C LYS A 8 -9.32 -3.01 -9.55
N PHE A 9 -9.91 -3.75 -8.60
CA PHE A 9 -10.23 -3.23 -7.29
C PHE A 9 -8.97 -2.77 -6.54
N ILE A 10 -7.93 -3.60 -6.50
CA ILE A 10 -6.68 -3.28 -5.81
C ILE A 10 -5.95 -2.11 -6.47
N LEU A 11 -5.88 -2.08 -7.81
CA LEU A 11 -5.30 -0.94 -8.54
C LEU A 11 -6.04 0.36 -8.24
N LEU A 12 -7.38 0.33 -8.25
CA LEU A 12 -8.19 1.49 -7.91
C LEU A 12 -7.94 1.93 -6.47
N ALA A 13 -7.85 0.99 -5.52
CA ALA A 13 -7.55 1.28 -4.12
C ALA A 13 -6.16 1.90 -3.94
N CYS A 14 -5.13 1.44 -4.66
CA CYS A 14 -3.81 2.06 -4.67
C CYS A 14 -3.87 3.50 -5.20
N LEU A 15 -4.52 3.68 -6.35
CA LEU A 15 -4.61 4.98 -7.02
C LEU A 15 -5.50 6.00 -6.29
N THR A 16 -6.36 5.55 -5.38
CA THR A 16 -7.25 6.41 -4.59
C THR A 16 -6.79 6.47 -3.14
N LEU A 17 -7.16 5.50 -2.33
CA LEU A 17 -6.84 5.45 -0.92
C LEU A 17 -5.32 5.41 -0.67
N GLY A 18 -4.58 4.63 -1.44
CA GLY A 18 -3.14 4.46 -1.23
C GLY A 18 -2.30 5.69 -1.56
N LEU A 19 -2.81 6.60 -2.40
CA LEU A 19 -2.16 7.85 -2.78
C LEU A 19 -2.77 9.09 -2.10
N ALA A 20 -3.85 8.92 -1.34
CA ALA A 20 -4.51 10.03 -0.67
C ALA A 20 -3.64 10.60 0.47
N PRO A 21 -3.77 11.91 0.76
CA PRO A 21 -4.25 12.96 -0.15
C PRO A 21 -3.24 13.19 -1.28
N PHE A 22 -3.70 13.59 -2.46
CA PHE A 22 -2.79 13.82 -3.60
C PHE A 22 -1.98 15.12 -3.49
N VAL A 23 -2.41 16.04 -2.62
CA VAL A 23 -1.81 17.37 -2.42
C VAL A 23 -1.82 17.67 -0.92
N PRO A 24 -0.75 18.27 -0.36
CA PRO A 24 0.53 18.59 -1.02
C PRO A 24 1.39 17.34 -1.31
N GLU A 25 1.24 16.27 -0.53
CA GLU A 25 1.89 14.98 -0.76
C GLU A 25 1.04 13.82 -0.20
N PRO A 26 1.13 12.61 -0.78
CA PRO A 26 0.52 11.40 -0.23
C PRO A 26 0.95 11.14 1.21
N HIS A 27 -0.02 10.83 2.08
CA HIS A 27 0.25 10.50 3.48
C HIS A 27 1.27 9.37 3.60
N LEU A 28 1.11 8.33 2.77
CA LEU A 28 2.03 7.19 2.76
C LEU A 28 3.49 7.59 2.59
N LEU A 29 3.80 8.52 1.68
CA LEU A 29 5.17 8.97 1.43
C LEU A 29 5.73 9.74 2.63
N GLY A 30 4.94 10.66 3.19
CA GLY A 30 5.32 11.41 4.40
C GLY A 30 5.57 10.47 5.59
N LYS A 31 4.68 9.50 5.83
CA LYS A 31 4.84 8.52 6.91
C LYS A 31 6.05 7.61 6.70
N ILE A 32 6.32 7.13 5.48
CA ILE A 32 7.53 6.34 5.18
C ILE A 32 8.79 7.13 5.51
N ARG A 33 8.86 8.41 5.11
CA ARG A 33 10.01 9.28 5.42
C ARG A 33 10.15 9.50 6.93
N TRP A 34 9.04 9.67 7.64
CA TRP A 34 9.04 9.81 9.09
C TRP A 34 9.56 8.55 9.79
N VAL A 35 9.11 7.36 9.35
CA VAL A 35 9.63 6.07 9.84
C VAL A 35 11.12 5.91 9.53
N ALA A 36 11.56 6.26 8.33
CA ALA A 36 12.99 6.24 7.97
C ALA A 36 13.84 7.18 8.83
N GLY A 37 13.25 8.27 9.35
CA GLY A 37 13.85 9.18 10.32
C GLY A 37 13.78 8.71 11.77
N GLY A 38 13.34 7.47 12.04
CA GLY A 38 13.28 6.88 13.38
C GLY A 38 11.92 7.00 14.08
N ALA A 39 10.87 7.44 13.38
CA ALA A 39 9.49 7.55 13.91
C ALA A 39 9.38 8.35 15.23
N ILE A 40 10.30 9.31 15.44
CA ILE A 40 10.36 10.11 16.67
C ILE A 40 9.06 10.92 16.78
N GLY A 41 8.34 10.76 17.90
CA GLY A 41 7.10 11.48 18.18
C GLY A 41 5.85 10.95 17.46
N MET A 42 5.95 9.82 16.77
CA MET A 42 4.83 9.26 15.99
C MET A 42 3.75 8.70 16.91
N GLN A 43 2.50 9.16 16.75
CA GLN A 43 1.37 8.76 17.58
C GLN A 43 0.65 7.53 17.01
N PRO A 44 -0.19 6.82 17.80
CA PRO A 44 -0.94 5.67 17.30
C PRO A 44 -1.78 5.95 16.04
N LEU A 45 -2.34 7.16 15.91
CA LEU A 45 -3.07 7.58 14.72
C LEU A 45 -2.17 7.73 13.49
N ASP A 46 -0.91 8.14 13.66
CA ASP A 46 0.06 8.21 12.55
C ASP A 46 0.43 6.82 12.05
N TRP A 47 0.55 5.85 12.97
CA TRP A 47 0.76 4.44 12.63
C TRP A 47 -0.46 3.85 11.92
N PHE A 48 -1.66 4.16 12.41
CA PHE A 48 -2.89 3.77 11.73
C PHE A 48 -2.94 4.35 10.31
N ASP A 49 -2.64 5.63 10.15
CA ASP A 49 -2.62 6.32 8.86
C ASP A 49 -1.61 5.69 7.88
N LEU A 50 -0.40 5.34 8.35
CA LEU A 50 0.60 4.60 7.58
C LEU A 50 0.06 3.24 7.11
N VAL A 51 -0.55 2.46 8.01
CA VAL A 51 -1.11 1.15 7.65
C VAL A 51 -2.30 1.30 6.70
N TRP A 52 -3.18 2.27 6.94
CA TRP A 52 -4.38 2.51 6.17
C TRP A 52 -4.07 2.84 4.71
N HIS A 53 -3.11 3.74 4.48
CA HIS A 53 -2.68 4.12 3.13
C HIS A 53 -1.69 3.09 2.54
N GLY A 54 -0.98 2.32 3.37
CA GLY A 54 -0.05 1.28 2.93
C GLY A 54 -0.73 -0.04 2.53
N LEU A 55 -1.89 -0.36 3.10
CA LEU A 55 -2.58 -1.64 2.89
C LEU A 55 -2.89 -1.95 1.41
N PRO A 56 -3.38 -1.02 0.59
CA PRO A 56 -3.58 -1.27 -0.84
C PRO A 56 -2.29 -1.72 -1.56
N TRP A 57 -1.16 -1.09 -1.24
CA TRP A 57 0.13 -1.41 -1.84
C TRP A 57 0.65 -2.78 -1.41
N VAL A 58 0.46 -3.16 -0.15
CA VAL A 58 0.80 -4.52 0.33
C VAL A 58 -0.02 -5.58 -0.42
N LEU A 59 -1.32 -5.33 -0.62
CA LEU A 59 -2.18 -6.23 -1.41
C LEU A 59 -1.74 -6.30 -2.88
N PHE A 60 -1.33 -5.18 -3.47
CA PHE A 60 -0.82 -5.13 -4.83
C PHE A 60 0.49 -5.92 -4.97
N LEU A 61 1.45 -5.73 -4.06
CA LEU A 61 2.70 -6.50 -4.02
C LEU A 61 2.43 -8.01 -3.86
N ARG A 62 1.48 -8.38 -2.99
CA ARG A 62 1.04 -9.78 -2.87
C ARG A 62 0.57 -10.35 -4.22
N LEU A 63 -0.26 -9.60 -4.96
CA LEU A 63 -0.74 -10.06 -6.27
C LEU A 63 0.39 -10.22 -7.29
N LEU A 64 1.34 -9.28 -7.32
CA LEU A 64 2.52 -9.37 -8.18
C LEU A 64 3.36 -10.62 -7.87
N VAL A 65 3.63 -10.88 -6.60
CA VAL A 65 4.38 -12.08 -6.17
C VAL A 65 3.66 -13.37 -6.57
N LEU A 66 2.36 -13.47 -6.29
CA LEU A 66 1.57 -14.65 -6.65
C LEU A 66 1.55 -14.88 -8.16
N LYS A 67 1.40 -13.81 -8.95
CA LYS A 67 1.43 -13.89 -10.41
C LYS A 67 2.82 -14.30 -10.92
N GLY A 68 3.89 -13.71 -10.36
CA GLY A 68 5.26 -14.06 -10.71
C GLY A 68 5.57 -15.54 -10.43
N ILE A 69 5.22 -16.05 -9.25
CA ILE A 69 5.37 -17.47 -8.91
C ILE A 69 4.58 -18.36 -9.87
N SER A 70 3.35 -17.96 -10.24
CA SER A 70 2.54 -18.71 -11.19
C SER A 70 3.17 -18.76 -12.58
N LEU A 71 3.82 -17.70 -13.04
CA LEU A 71 4.50 -17.66 -14.34
C LEU A 71 5.70 -18.63 -14.37
N VAL A 72 6.50 -18.64 -13.29
CA VAL A 72 7.64 -19.56 -13.16
C VAL A 72 7.19 -21.02 -13.13
N LYS A 73 6.10 -21.35 -12.43
CA LYS A 73 5.59 -22.73 -12.36
C LYS A 73 4.97 -23.25 -13.66
N THR A 74 4.63 -22.36 -14.59
CA THR A 74 3.99 -22.73 -15.87
C THR A 74 5.02 -22.84 -17.01
N SER A 75 6.26 -22.42 -16.76
CA SER A 75 7.40 -22.61 -17.67
C SER A 75 8.11 -23.93 -17.36
#